data_AF-A0A1A9BWM8-F1
#
_entry.id   AF-A0A1A9BWM8-F1
#
_cell.length_a   1.000
_cell.length_b   1.000
_cell.length_c   1.000
_cell.angle_alpha   90.00
_cell.angle_beta   90.00
_cell.angle_gamma   90.00
#
_symmetry.space_group_name_H-M   'P 1'
#
loop_
_entity.id
_entity.type
_entity.pdbx_description
1 polymer ?
#
loop_
_entity_poly.entity_id
_entity_poly.type
_entity_poly.pdbx_seq_one_letter_code
_entity_poly.pdbx_strand_id
1 'polypeptide(L)'
;MTGDTSTRADRGRAELARGREQLGDGPVDDARETLLWAAALLAAEEPEQAEAARLAAADAAWAAGDLTGCLAALGGPDADRPGGTGPDADRPGATGDYRRGMRALLEQRPEHAVEPLRRVLAHPGDRPEHLLRSAAAALLLGDVAVARRAGARALAAARDLDSAALRSRALEYLAYAELRAGRHAQARTHAEDGVRAAHRAGRRNTVAHHTAMLALAASVTGERATVEAHATAALATARRHGLAQAATLAQWALARTDLACGRPLDAADRLGPLVLPGVRRGHFAVWMLAVPCFVEAAVLAGRPEDARAVVPDFARWAAFGADPHAPAQLARCHALLAPGDRADELYRQALDRHDAEGGDFERARTELLHGRWLRRRRRLREARTRLGAALVGFERCGAHAWADQARGELRAHGTAGREDGAGELARLTPQQLRIARHVAEGATNREVALRLAVSTRTVDYHLRNVFAALGVRSRMELARMVQRQGGR
;
A
#
# COMPACT_ATOMS: atom_id res chain seq x y z
N MET A 1 1.92 -35.39 42.04
CA MET A 1 1.79 -35.03 40.61
C MET A 1 1.18 -33.65 40.37
N THR A 2 0.70 -32.92 41.39
CA THR A 2 0.08 -31.59 41.25
C THR A 2 1.06 -30.40 41.31
N GLY A 3 2.31 -30.61 41.78
CA GLY A 3 3.32 -29.53 41.87
C GLY A 3 4.06 -29.21 40.55
N ASP A 4 4.12 -30.18 39.63
CA ASP A 4 4.83 -30.04 38.34
C ASP A 4 3.98 -29.27 37.30
N THR A 5 2.67 -29.48 37.33
CA THR A 5 1.67 -28.78 36.49
C THR A 5 1.58 -27.29 36.81
N SER A 6 1.48 -26.91 38.10
CA SER A 6 1.44 -25.50 38.52
C SER A 6 2.67 -24.70 38.03
N THR A 7 3.85 -25.31 38.12
CA THR A 7 5.12 -24.70 37.68
C THR A 7 5.16 -24.51 36.16
N ARG A 8 4.54 -25.42 35.41
CA ARG A 8 4.42 -25.35 33.95
C ARG A 8 3.50 -24.21 33.50
N ALA A 9 2.33 -24.07 34.13
CA ALA A 9 1.38 -23.00 33.83
C ALA A 9 1.94 -21.61 34.18
N ASP A 10 2.61 -21.47 35.34
CA ASP A 10 3.31 -20.24 35.73
C ASP A 10 4.35 -19.81 34.67
N ARG A 11 5.17 -20.76 34.22
CA ARG A 11 6.14 -20.52 33.14
C ARG A 11 5.43 -20.12 31.84
N GLY A 12 4.32 -20.78 31.51
CA GLY A 12 3.51 -20.44 30.34
C GLY A 12 3.01 -19.00 30.36
N ARG A 13 2.50 -18.52 31.50
CA ARG A 13 2.05 -17.12 31.68
C ARG A 13 3.20 -16.12 31.55
N ALA A 14 4.37 -16.45 32.09
CA ALA A 14 5.57 -15.61 31.98
C ALA A 14 6.04 -15.48 30.51
N GLU A 15 6.10 -16.60 29.77
CA GLU A 15 6.47 -16.59 28.36
C GLU A 15 5.42 -15.88 27.50
N LEU A 16 4.12 -15.98 27.82
CA LEU A 16 3.07 -15.22 27.15
C LEU A 16 3.27 -13.71 27.33
N ALA A 17 3.58 -13.25 28.54
CA ALA A 17 3.86 -11.85 28.80
C ALA A 17 5.09 -11.36 28.03
N ARG A 18 6.19 -12.13 28.06
CA ARG A 18 7.43 -11.84 27.34
C ARG A 18 7.23 -11.78 25.83
N GLY A 19 6.53 -12.76 25.26
CA GLY A 19 6.23 -12.80 23.83
C GLY A 19 5.37 -11.61 23.38
N ARG A 20 4.39 -11.17 24.19
CA ARG A 20 3.60 -9.96 23.93
C ARG A 20 4.43 -8.69 24.02
N GLU A 21 5.41 -8.64 24.92
CA GLU A 21 6.35 -7.53 25.00
C GLU A 21 7.20 -7.45 23.73
N GLN A 22 7.83 -8.56 23.33
CA GLN A 22 8.63 -8.65 22.10
C GLN A 22 7.82 -8.34 20.84
N LEU A 23 6.55 -8.78 20.76
CA LEU A 23 5.67 -8.45 19.64
C LEU A 23 5.48 -6.92 19.51
N GLY A 24 5.38 -6.23 20.64
CA GLY A 24 5.26 -4.77 20.66
C GLY A 24 6.59 -4.04 20.48
N ASP A 25 7.69 -4.65 20.92
CA ASP A 25 8.99 -3.99 21.04
C ASP A 25 10.22 -4.92 20.88
N GLY A 26 10.27 -5.65 19.77
CA GLY A 26 11.38 -6.56 19.48
C GLY A 26 11.24 -7.28 18.14
N PRO A 27 12.18 -8.17 17.80
CA PRO A 27 12.10 -9.02 16.61
C PRO A 27 10.84 -9.89 16.64
N VAL A 28 10.06 -9.85 15.55
CA VAL A 28 8.77 -10.57 15.51
C VAL A 28 8.92 -12.08 15.38
N ASP A 29 10.03 -12.58 14.85
CA ASP A 29 10.31 -14.02 14.80
C ASP A 29 10.55 -14.59 16.21
N ASP A 30 11.32 -13.89 17.04
CA ASP A 30 11.54 -14.26 18.45
C ASP A 30 10.22 -14.22 19.24
N ALA A 31 9.40 -13.20 18.99
CA ALA A 31 8.08 -13.08 19.60
C ALA A 31 7.19 -14.27 19.21
N ARG A 32 7.18 -14.67 17.93
CA ARG A 32 6.41 -15.80 17.42
C ARG A 32 6.79 -17.09 18.13
N GLU A 33 8.09 -17.42 18.18
CA GLU A 33 8.57 -18.64 18.84
C GLU A 33 8.24 -18.65 20.34
N THR A 34 8.44 -17.52 21.02
CA THR A 34 8.12 -17.38 22.45
C THR A 34 6.62 -17.58 22.71
N LEU A 35 5.75 -17.04 21.86
CA LEU A 35 4.29 -17.15 21.97
C LEU A 35 3.79 -18.57 21.64
N LEU A 36 4.38 -19.25 20.66
CA LEU A 36 4.08 -20.65 20.38
C LEU A 36 4.50 -21.56 21.54
N TRP A 37 5.64 -21.27 22.16
CA TRP A 37 6.09 -21.97 23.35
C TRP A 37 5.14 -21.75 24.54
N ALA A 38 4.72 -20.51 24.78
CA ALA A 38 3.71 -20.20 25.79
C ALA A 38 2.40 -20.96 25.54
N ALA A 39 1.94 -21.01 24.29
CA ALA A 39 0.75 -21.77 23.92
C ALA A 39 0.87 -23.27 24.23
N ALA A 40 2.04 -23.88 23.99
CA ALA A 40 2.31 -25.28 24.28
C ALA A 40 2.39 -25.60 25.78
N LEU A 41 2.85 -24.65 26.59
CA LEU A 41 2.88 -24.79 28.05
C LEU A 41 1.47 -24.70 28.65
N LEU A 42 0.64 -23.80 28.12
CA LEU A 42 -0.70 -23.48 28.65
C LEU A 42 -1.80 -24.41 28.12
N ALA A 43 -1.57 -25.18 27.06
CA ALA A 43 -2.60 -25.92 26.33
C ALA A 43 -3.48 -26.85 27.19
N ALA A 44 -2.90 -27.48 28.22
CA ALA A 44 -3.62 -28.45 29.05
C ALA A 44 -4.41 -27.81 30.21
N GLU A 45 -3.91 -26.70 30.77
CA GLU A 45 -4.44 -26.11 32.01
C GLU A 45 -5.20 -24.80 31.77
N GLU A 46 -4.80 -24.02 30.75
CA GLU A 46 -5.37 -22.71 30.43
C GLU A 46 -5.63 -22.57 28.92
N PRO A 47 -6.61 -23.31 28.36
CA PRO A 47 -6.84 -23.37 26.92
C PRO A 47 -7.15 -21.99 26.30
N GLU A 48 -7.83 -21.11 27.02
CA GLU A 48 -8.11 -19.75 26.56
C GLU A 48 -6.83 -18.90 26.41
N GLN A 49 -5.91 -18.98 27.37
CA GLN A 49 -4.64 -18.27 27.30
C GLN A 49 -3.70 -18.89 26.25
N ALA A 50 -3.73 -20.20 26.10
CA ALA A 50 -3.03 -20.89 25.02
C ALA A 50 -3.52 -20.41 23.64
N GLU A 51 -4.83 -20.24 23.46
CA GLU A 51 -5.39 -19.71 22.22
C GLU A 51 -5.02 -18.23 22.01
N ALA A 52 -5.07 -17.41 23.07
CA ALA A 52 -4.62 -16.03 22.99
C ALA A 52 -3.12 -15.92 22.61
N ALA A 53 -2.29 -16.86 23.09
CA ALA A 53 -0.87 -16.96 22.72
C ALA A 53 -0.69 -17.33 21.25
N ARG A 54 -1.48 -18.30 20.72
CA ARG A 54 -1.46 -18.66 19.28
C ARG A 54 -1.88 -17.51 18.38
N LEU A 55 -2.92 -16.77 18.75
CA LEU A 55 -3.34 -15.59 17.97
C LEU A 55 -2.26 -14.51 17.96
N ALA A 56 -1.62 -14.25 19.10
CA ALA A 56 -0.51 -13.31 19.14
C ALA A 56 0.70 -13.81 18.31
N ALA A 57 0.96 -15.11 18.27
CA ALA A 57 1.97 -15.70 17.39
C ALA A 57 1.59 -15.53 15.91
N ALA A 58 0.30 -15.64 15.56
CA ALA A 58 -0.20 -15.33 14.22
C ALA A 58 -0.04 -13.84 13.89
N ASP A 59 -0.27 -12.93 14.84
CA ASP A 59 -0.01 -11.49 14.65
C ASP A 59 1.49 -11.21 14.42
N ALA A 60 2.38 -11.92 15.11
CA ALA A 60 3.82 -11.84 14.91
C ALA A 60 4.24 -12.30 13.51
N ALA A 61 3.76 -13.48 13.09
CA ALA A 61 3.98 -14.00 11.74
C ALA A 61 3.38 -13.08 10.66
N TRP A 62 2.22 -12.47 10.96
CA TRP A 62 1.59 -11.50 10.09
C TRP A 62 2.50 -10.29 9.92
N ALA A 63 2.99 -9.69 11.01
CA ALA A 63 3.90 -8.56 10.92
C ALA A 63 5.18 -8.90 10.13
N ALA A 64 5.69 -10.14 10.28
CA ALA A 64 6.83 -10.69 9.56
C ALA A 64 6.58 -10.89 8.06
N GLY A 65 5.32 -10.96 7.63
CA GLY A 65 4.96 -11.38 6.27
C GLY A 65 5.18 -12.88 6.03
N ASP A 66 5.29 -13.68 7.10
CA ASP A 66 5.43 -15.12 7.04
C ASP A 66 4.04 -15.78 6.94
N LEU A 67 3.61 -16.03 5.70
CA LEU A 67 2.33 -16.68 5.43
C LEU A 67 2.27 -18.09 6.03
N THR A 68 3.37 -18.84 5.96
CA THR A 68 3.43 -20.22 6.48
C THR A 68 3.33 -20.23 8.00
N GLY A 69 4.06 -19.35 8.68
CA GLY A 69 3.97 -19.16 10.13
C GLY A 69 2.59 -18.71 10.59
N CYS A 70 1.93 -17.81 9.84
CA CYS A 70 0.54 -17.43 10.10
C CYS A 70 -0.39 -18.64 10.06
N LEU A 71 -0.33 -19.43 8.99
CA LEU A 71 -1.17 -20.62 8.82
C LEU A 71 -0.92 -21.66 9.92
N ALA A 72 0.34 -21.89 10.28
CA ALA A 72 0.72 -22.80 11.36
C ALA A 72 0.17 -22.34 12.72
N ALA A 73 0.29 -21.05 13.05
CA ALA A 73 -0.23 -20.50 14.30
C ALA A 73 -1.76 -20.54 14.37
N LEU A 74 -2.45 -20.30 13.25
CA LEU A 74 -3.91 -20.44 13.14
C LEU A 74 -4.38 -21.91 13.07
N GLY A 75 -3.49 -22.86 12.82
CA GLY A 75 -3.80 -24.27 12.59
C GLY A 75 -3.82 -25.18 13.82
N GLY A 76 -3.81 -24.63 15.05
CA GLY A 76 -3.72 -25.41 16.31
C GLY A 76 -4.71 -26.58 16.46
N PRO A 77 -4.49 -27.50 17.42
CA PRO A 77 -5.09 -28.84 17.48
C PRO A 77 -6.63 -28.92 17.48
N ASP A 78 -7.33 -27.82 17.78
CA ASP A 78 -8.79 -27.70 17.71
C ASP A 78 -9.28 -26.93 16.47
N ALA A 79 -8.48 -26.79 15.40
CA ALA A 79 -8.88 -26.14 14.13
C ALA A 79 -10.12 -26.76 13.50
N ASP A 80 -10.20 -28.09 13.59
CA ASP A 80 -11.20 -28.88 12.89
C ASP A 80 -12.26 -29.45 13.83
N ARG A 81 -12.23 -29.12 15.14
CA ARG A 81 -13.31 -29.51 16.05
C ARG A 81 -14.55 -28.65 15.77
N PRO A 82 -15.71 -29.26 15.44
CA PRO A 82 -16.98 -28.55 15.45
C PRO A 82 -17.17 -27.93 16.83
N GLY A 83 -17.71 -26.71 16.91
CA GLY A 83 -17.98 -26.05 18.18
C GLY A 83 -18.72 -26.99 19.13
N GLY A 84 -18.22 -27.16 20.36
CA GLY A 84 -18.72 -28.15 21.31
C GLY A 84 -20.22 -27.99 21.56
N THR A 85 -20.95 -29.11 21.58
CA THR A 85 -22.40 -29.21 21.85
C THR A 85 -22.74 -29.09 23.34
N GLY A 86 -22.12 -28.14 24.04
CA GLY A 86 -22.44 -27.83 25.44
C GLY A 86 -23.60 -26.85 25.57
N PRO A 87 -24.17 -26.65 26.76
CA PRO A 87 -25.23 -25.66 26.99
C PRO A 87 -24.82 -24.19 26.76
N ASP A 88 -23.52 -23.92 26.48
CA ASP A 88 -22.97 -22.64 26.01
C ASP A 88 -22.78 -22.58 24.46
N ALA A 89 -23.21 -23.62 23.72
CA ALA A 89 -23.08 -23.75 22.26
C ALA A 89 -23.82 -22.65 21.47
N ASP A 90 -24.73 -21.92 22.12
CA ASP A 90 -25.44 -20.78 21.52
C ASP A 90 -24.60 -19.49 21.42
N ARG A 91 -23.35 -19.49 21.91
CA ARG A 91 -22.37 -18.47 21.51
C ARG A 91 -21.35 -19.07 20.54
N PRO A 92 -21.43 -18.76 19.23
CA PRO A 92 -20.32 -19.02 18.32
C PRO A 92 -19.06 -18.43 18.93
N GLY A 93 -18.05 -19.26 19.20
CA GLY A 93 -16.78 -18.79 19.73
C GLY A 93 -16.16 -17.83 18.71
N ALA A 94 -16.33 -16.52 18.92
CA ALA A 94 -15.88 -15.48 17.99
C ALA A 94 -14.40 -15.63 17.62
N THR A 95 -13.59 -16.13 18.56
CA THR A 95 -12.19 -16.48 18.34
C THR A 95 -11.99 -17.66 17.39
N GLY A 96 -12.77 -18.73 17.52
CA GLY A 96 -12.69 -19.91 16.66
C GLY A 96 -13.19 -19.62 15.24
N ASP A 97 -14.29 -18.87 15.11
CA ASP A 97 -14.78 -18.41 13.81
C ASP A 97 -13.78 -17.45 13.13
N TYR A 98 -13.17 -16.54 13.89
CA TYR A 98 -12.09 -15.68 13.38
C TYR A 98 -10.93 -16.53 12.86
N ARG A 99 -10.44 -17.49 13.64
CA ARG A 99 -9.31 -18.35 13.24
C ARG A 99 -9.61 -19.17 11.99
N ARG A 100 -10.77 -19.84 11.93
CA ARG A 100 -11.20 -20.60 10.73
C ARG A 100 -11.31 -19.70 9.51
N GLY A 101 -11.97 -18.56 9.65
CA GLY A 101 -12.17 -17.61 8.57
C GLY A 101 -10.87 -17.02 8.04
N MET A 102 -9.98 -16.59 8.95
CA MET A 102 -8.66 -16.07 8.61
C MET A 102 -7.79 -17.12 7.92
N ARG A 103 -7.78 -18.36 8.43
CA ARG A 103 -7.04 -19.46 7.83
C ARG A 103 -7.52 -19.76 6.41
N ALA A 104 -8.83 -19.92 6.23
CA ALA A 104 -9.43 -20.16 4.91
C ALA A 104 -9.10 -19.04 3.91
N LEU A 105 -9.09 -17.78 4.37
CA LEU A 105 -8.69 -16.64 3.54
C LEU A 105 -7.22 -16.72 3.11
N LEU A 106 -6.32 -17.03 4.04
CA LEU A 106 -4.89 -17.16 3.78
C LEU A 106 -4.55 -18.37 2.89
N GLU A 107 -5.33 -19.44 3.00
CA GLU A 107 -5.28 -20.62 2.10
C GLU A 107 -5.89 -20.35 0.71
N GLN A 108 -6.36 -19.13 0.44
CA GLN A 108 -7.03 -18.75 -0.82
C GLN A 108 -8.31 -19.56 -1.09
N ARG A 109 -9.07 -19.86 -0.02
CA ARG A 109 -10.37 -20.55 -0.03
C ARG A 109 -11.48 -19.59 0.43
N PRO A 110 -11.78 -18.53 -0.35
CA PRO A 110 -12.69 -17.46 0.06
C PRO A 110 -14.10 -17.95 0.40
N GLU A 111 -14.58 -18.97 -0.29
CA GLU A 111 -15.89 -19.60 -0.06
C GLU A 111 -16.02 -20.20 1.35
N HIS A 112 -14.91 -20.64 1.95
CA HIS A 112 -14.87 -21.15 3.32
C HIS A 112 -14.56 -20.05 4.36
N ALA A 113 -14.09 -18.87 3.91
CA ALA A 113 -13.69 -17.77 4.79
C ALA A 113 -14.85 -16.84 5.14
N VAL A 114 -15.74 -16.57 4.19
CA VAL A 114 -16.76 -15.50 4.30
C VAL A 114 -17.71 -15.74 5.47
N GLU A 115 -18.27 -16.93 5.59
CA GLU A 115 -19.31 -17.21 6.57
C GLU A 115 -18.80 -17.18 8.03
N PRO A 116 -17.67 -17.83 8.39
CA PRO A 116 -17.08 -17.66 9.71
C PRO A 116 -16.74 -16.21 10.05
N LEU A 117 -16.14 -15.46 9.12
CA LEU A 117 -15.81 -14.06 9.36
C LEU A 117 -17.05 -13.18 9.51
N ARG A 118 -18.13 -13.44 8.75
CA ARG A 118 -19.41 -12.72 8.93
C ARG A 118 -20.00 -12.92 10.32
N ARG A 119 -19.89 -14.12 10.90
CA ARG A 119 -20.33 -14.35 12.29
C ARG A 119 -19.53 -13.53 13.30
N VAL A 120 -18.22 -13.38 13.09
CA VAL A 120 -17.37 -12.47 13.90
C VAL A 120 -17.87 -11.03 13.78
N LEU A 121 -18.19 -10.57 12.56
CA LEU A 121 -18.66 -9.21 12.33
C LEU A 121 -20.06 -8.95 12.92
N ALA A 122 -20.93 -9.96 12.91
CA ALA A 122 -22.28 -9.87 13.46
C ALA A 122 -22.29 -9.80 15.00
N HIS A 123 -21.33 -10.47 15.64
CA HIS A 123 -21.23 -10.56 17.10
C HIS A 123 -19.82 -10.14 17.58
N PRO A 124 -19.42 -8.87 17.39
CA PRO A 124 -18.06 -8.43 17.63
C PRO A 124 -17.70 -8.36 19.13
N GLY A 125 -18.67 -8.58 20.03
CA GLY A 125 -18.52 -8.39 21.48
C GLY A 125 -18.22 -6.94 21.87
N ASP A 126 -17.93 -6.73 23.16
CA ASP A 126 -17.58 -5.40 23.70
C ASP A 126 -16.12 -5.29 24.16
N ARG A 127 -15.41 -6.43 24.24
CA ARG A 127 -13.99 -6.43 24.57
C ARG A 127 -13.16 -5.79 23.45
N PRO A 128 -12.20 -4.90 23.76
CA PRO A 128 -11.35 -4.27 22.75
C PRO A 128 -10.69 -5.27 21.80
N GLU A 129 -10.25 -6.43 22.30
CA GLU A 129 -9.58 -7.43 21.49
C GLU A 129 -10.52 -8.07 20.45
N HIS A 130 -11.79 -8.28 20.79
CA HIS A 130 -12.79 -8.79 19.85
C HIS A 130 -13.16 -7.74 18.79
N LEU A 131 -13.25 -6.48 19.21
CA LEU A 131 -13.50 -5.36 18.30
C LEU A 131 -12.34 -5.13 17.33
N LEU A 132 -11.09 -5.28 17.78
CA LEU A 132 -9.89 -5.22 16.93
C LEU A 132 -9.88 -6.36 15.89
N ARG A 133 -10.19 -7.59 16.30
CA ARG A 133 -10.31 -8.74 15.37
C ARG A 133 -11.43 -8.53 14.35
N SER A 134 -12.55 -7.97 14.78
CA SER A 134 -13.65 -7.61 13.88
C SER A 134 -13.21 -6.56 12.86
N ALA A 135 -12.45 -5.55 13.27
CA ALA A 135 -11.89 -4.56 12.36
C ALA A 135 -10.91 -5.18 11.35
N ALA A 136 -10.04 -6.09 11.80
CA ALA A 136 -9.11 -6.83 10.95
C ALA A 136 -9.84 -7.70 9.90
N ALA A 137 -10.81 -8.50 10.35
CA ALA A 137 -11.63 -9.35 9.47
C ALA A 137 -12.37 -8.53 8.42
N ALA A 138 -12.97 -7.40 8.83
CA ALA A 138 -13.68 -6.51 7.92
C ALA A 138 -12.78 -5.91 6.84
N LEU A 139 -11.56 -5.47 7.18
CA LEU A 139 -10.58 -4.97 6.20
C LEU A 139 -10.19 -6.00 5.15
N LEU A 140 -10.10 -7.27 5.57
CA LEU A 140 -9.71 -8.37 4.70
C LEU A 140 -10.84 -8.85 3.79
N LEU A 141 -12.08 -8.73 4.26
CA LEU A 141 -13.29 -8.94 3.44
C LEU A 141 -13.63 -7.73 2.56
N GLY A 142 -12.90 -6.62 2.68
CA GLY A 142 -13.17 -5.39 1.94
C GLY A 142 -14.30 -4.52 2.50
N ASP A 143 -14.88 -4.87 3.65
CA ASP A 143 -15.91 -4.08 4.32
C ASP A 143 -15.29 -2.94 5.15
N VAL A 144 -14.91 -1.88 4.44
CA VAL A 144 -14.26 -0.70 5.03
C VAL A 144 -15.19 0.02 6.03
N ALA A 145 -16.51 -0.03 5.82
CA ALA A 145 -17.48 0.62 6.70
C ALA A 145 -17.58 -0.10 8.06
N VAL A 146 -17.66 -1.44 8.06
CA VAL A 146 -17.61 -2.24 9.28
C VAL A 146 -16.26 -2.09 9.97
N ALA A 147 -15.16 -2.10 9.23
CA ALA A 147 -13.82 -1.91 9.80
C ALA A 147 -13.71 -0.60 10.59
N ARG A 148 -14.23 0.51 10.04
CA ARG A 148 -14.29 1.80 10.74
C ARG A 148 -15.13 1.76 12.00
N ARG A 149 -16.33 1.17 11.94
CA ARG A 149 -17.22 1.08 13.11
C ARG A 149 -16.59 0.25 14.23
N ALA A 150 -16.04 -0.91 13.89
CA ALA A 150 -15.35 -1.78 14.84
C ALA A 150 -14.11 -1.09 15.44
N GLY A 151 -13.28 -0.44 14.62
CA GLY A 151 -12.12 0.33 15.08
C GLY A 151 -12.50 1.51 15.99
N ALA A 152 -13.59 2.22 15.70
CA ALA A 152 -14.07 3.32 16.52
C ALA A 152 -14.58 2.84 17.89
N ARG A 153 -15.32 1.72 17.92
CA ARG A 153 -15.73 1.06 19.17
C ARG A 153 -14.52 0.57 19.96
N ALA A 154 -13.53 -0.05 19.31
CA ALA A 154 -12.29 -0.47 19.96
C ALA A 154 -11.54 0.73 20.57
N LEU A 155 -11.52 1.88 19.88
CA LEU A 155 -10.89 3.10 20.37
C LEU A 155 -11.62 3.66 21.60
N ALA A 156 -12.96 3.62 21.61
CA ALA A 156 -13.75 4.03 22.77
C ALA A 156 -13.48 3.12 23.98
N ALA A 157 -13.53 1.80 23.79
CA ALA A 157 -13.25 0.83 24.85
C ALA A 157 -11.80 0.94 25.36
N ALA A 158 -10.83 1.20 24.48
CA ALA A 158 -9.44 1.41 24.89
C ALA A 158 -9.23 2.70 25.72
N ARG A 159 -10.06 3.74 25.51
CA ARG A 159 -10.04 4.97 26.31
C ARG A 159 -10.65 4.75 27.69
N ASP A 160 -11.75 4.00 27.75
CA ASP A 160 -12.38 3.63 29.01
C ASP A 160 -11.44 2.83 29.93
N LEU A 161 -10.65 1.93 29.33
CA LEU A 161 -9.62 1.15 30.03
C LEU A 161 -8.29 1.89 30.28
N ASP A 162 -8.17 3.16 29.89
CA ASP A 162 -6.94 3.96 29.89
C ASP A 162 -5.69 3.23 29.32
N SER A 163 -5.89 2.39 28.31
CA SER A 163 -4.81 1.57 27.74
C SER A 163 -4.20 2.24 26.52
N ALA A 164 -3.01 2.83 26.69
CA ALA A 164 -2.27 3.44 25.58
C ALA A 164 -1.92 2.45 24.46
N ALA A 165 -1.64 1.18 24.81
CA ALA A 165 -1.34 0.12 23.85
C ALA A 165 -2.56 -0.24 22.98
N LEU A 166 -3.72 -0.49 23.61
CA LEU A 166 -4.96 -0.78 22.90
C LEU A 166 -5.44 0.42 22.08
N ARG A 167 -5.29 1.64 22.61
CA ARG A 167 -5.60 2.89 21.89
C ARG A 167 -4.79 2.97 20.61
N SER A 168 -3.49 2.67 20.66
CA SER A 168 -2.63 2.70 19.47
C SER A 168 -3.00 1.61 18.45
N ARG A 169 -3.52 0.47 18.88
CA ARG A 169 -4.01 -0.58 17.96
C ARG A 169 -5.35 -0.27 17.32
N ALA A 170 -6.29 0.29 18.07
CA ALA A 170 -7.54 0.76 17.50
C ALA A 170 -7.31 1.84 16.43
N LEU A 171 -6.40 2.79 16.71
CA LEU A 171 -6.02 3.84 15.78
C LEU A 171 -5.35 3.30 14.50
N GLU A 172 -4.65 2.17 14.58
CA GLU A 172 -4.02 1.57 13.39
C GLU A 172 -5.06 1.02 12.43
N TYR A 173 -6.02 0.23 12.93
CA TYR A 173 -7.09 -0.30 12.08
C TYR A 173 -7.97 0.81 11.52
N LEU A 174 -8.22 1.88 12.28
CA LEU A 174 -8.88 3.08 11.78
C LEU A 174 -8.05 3.73 10.65
N ALA A 175 -6.75 3.94 10.84
CA ALA A 175 -5.88 4.50 9.81
C ALA A 175 -5.87 3.64 8.52
N TYR A 176 -5.80 2.31 8.64
CA TYR A 176 -5.96 1.41 7.48
C TYR A 176 -7.32 1.56 6.81
N ALA A 177 -8.41 1.56 7.58
CA ALA A 177 -9.75 1.71 7.00
C ALA A 177 -9.91 3.05 6.27
N GLU A 178 -9.37 4.14 6.82
CA GLU A 178 -9.35 5.44 6.15
C GLU A 178 -8.50 5.42 4.87
N LEU A 179 -7.32 4.80 4.88
CA LEU A 179 -6.49 4.64 3.68
C LEU A 179 -7.21 3.85 2.59
N ARG A 180 -7.89 2.76 2.98
CA ARG A 180 -8.68 1.90 2.09
C ARG A 180 -9.95 2.57 1.57
N ALA A 181 -10.45 3.60 2.27
CA ALA A 181 -11.54 4.46 1.81
C ALA A 181 -11.08 5.67 0.96
N GLY A 182 -9.77 5.82 0.70
CA GLY A 182 -9.21 7.02 0.05
C GLY A 182 -9.22 8.29 0.91
N ARG A 183 -9.48 8.18 2.22
CA ARG A 183 -9.60 9.28 3.19
C ARG A 183 -8.25 9.60 3.83
N HIS A 184 -7.31 10.06 3.02
CA HIS A 184 -5.90 10.22 3.42
C HIS A 184 -5.68 11.20 4.58
N ALA A 185 -6.49 12.26 4.68
CA ALA A 185 -6.39 13.23 5.78
C ALA A 185 -6.79 12.59 7.13
N GLN A 186 -7.90 11.86 7.18
CA GLN A 186 -8.33 11.14 8.38
C GLN A 186 -7.34 10.02 8.75
N ALA A 187 -6.82 9.30 7.76
CA ALA A 187 -5.78 8.30 7.97
C ALA A 187 -4.55 8.90 8.66
N ARG A 188 -4.10 10.07 8.20
CA ARG A 188 -2.99 10.81 8.80
C ARG A 188 -3.28 11.17 10.25
N THR A 189 -4.45 11.73 10.54
CA THR A 189 -4.83 12.10 11.92
C THR A 189 -4.81 10.88 12.85
N HIS A 190 -5.39 9.75 12.44
CA HIS A 190 -5.37 8.53 13.25
C HIS A 190 -3.97 7.98 13.44
N ALA A 191 -3.13 7.99 12.41
CA ALA A 191 -1.76 7.52 12.52
C ALA A 191 -0.89 8.44 13.40
N GLU A 192 -1.05 9.77 13.33
CA GLU A 192 -0.36 10.74 14.21
C GLU A 192 -0.74 10.52 15.70
N ASP A 193 -2.03 10.36 16.00
CA ASP A 193 -2.49 9.97 17.33
C ASP A 193 -1.97 8.60 17.75
N GLY A 194 -1.90 7.67 16.80
CA GLY A 194 -1.43 6.31 16.98
C GLY A 194 0.04 6.25 17.37
N VAL A 195 0.90 7.05 16.72
CA VAL A 195 2.31 7.25 17.09
C VAL A 195 2.42 7.77 18.52
N ARG A 196 1.65 8.81 18.89
CA ARG A 196 1.66 9.37 20.26
C ARG A 196 1.24 8.33 21.32
N ALA A 197 0.25 7.51 21.02
CA ALA A 197 -0.20 6.44 21.92
C ALA A 197 0.84 5.31 22.01
N ALA A 198 1.45 4.92 20.88
CA ALA A 198 2.46 3.87 20.80
C ALA A 198 3.73 4.23 21.59
N HIS A 199 4.20 5.47 21.49
CA HIS A 199 5.36 5.95 22.27
C HIS A 199 5.10 5.90 23.77
N ARG A 200 3.92 6.36 24.22
CA ARG A 200 3.52 6.28 25.64
C ARG A 200 3.47 4.84 26.15
N ALA A 201 3.11 3.90 25.27
CA ALA A 201 3.05 2.47 25.58
C ALA A 201 4.39 1.73 25.40
N GLY A 202 5.47 2.41 24.99
CA GLY A 202 6.77 1.77 24.72
C GLY A 202 6.77 0.78 23.56
N ARG A 203 5.86 0.90 22.58
CA ARG A 203 5.67 -0.09 21.50
C ARG A 203 6.34 0.35 20.20
N ARG A 204 7.65 0.12 20.00
CA ARG A 204 8.37 0.60 18.80
C ARG A 204 7.89 -0.08 17.50
N ASN A 205 7.42 -1.33 17.54
CA ASN A 205 6.87 -1.99 16.35
C ASN A 205 5.61 -1.28 15.86
N THR A 206 4.72 -0.97 16.80
CA THR A 206 3.49 -0.22 16.60
C THR A 206 3.77 1.21 16.09
N VAL A 207 4.80 1.90 16.61
CA VAL A 207 5.27 3.19 16.06
C VAL A 207 5.68 3.04 14.59
N ALA A 208 6.42 1.99 14.24
CA ALA A 208 6.89 1.77 12.87
C ALA A 208 5.72 1.56 11.89
N HIS A 209 4.71 0.79 12.27
CA HIS A 209 3.49 0.61 11.46
C HIS A 209 2.75 1.93 11.21
N HIS A 210 2.51 2.71 12.26
CA HIS A 210 1.88 4.04 12.11
C HIS A 210 2.71 4.98 11.24
N THR A 211 4.02 4.99 11.43
CA THR A 211 4.93 5.84 10.65
C THR A 211 4.94 5.44 9.17
N ALA A 212 4.84 4.14 8.86
CA ALA A 212 4.69 3.68 7.48
C ALA A 212 3.35 4.12 6.85
N MET A 213 2.26 4.12 7.63
CA MET A 213 0.97 4.67 7.18
C MET A 213 1.02 6.18 6.96
N LEU A 214 1.74 6.93 7.81
CA LEU A 214 2.01 8.36 7.61
C LEU A 214 2.77 8.59 6.31
N ALA A 215 3.80 7.80 6.01
CA ALA A 215 4.49 7.87 4.72
C ALA A 215 3.51 7.65 3.57
N LEU A 216 2.63 6.65 3.66
CA LEU A 216 1.66 6.35 2.61
C LEU A 216 0.63 7.46 2.42
N ALA A 217 0.09 8.04 3.50
CA ALA A 217 -0.81 9.19 3.42
C ALA A 217 -0.10 10.42 2.83
N ALA A 218 1.12 10.71 3.30
CA ALA A 218 1.94 11.81 2.79
C ALA A 218 2.34 11.62 1.32
N SER A 219 2.43 10.40 0.79
CA SER A 219 2.72 10.20 -0.64
C SER A 219 1.60 10.66 -1.58
N VAL A 220 0.44 11.00 -1.04
CA VAL A 220 -0.66 11.64 -1.77
C VAL A 220 -0.59 13.16 -1.62
N THR A 221 -0.55 13.65 -0.38
CA THR A 221 -0.79 15.08 -0.07
C THR A 221 0.46 15.85 0.37
N GLY A 222 1.53 15.16 0.74
CA GLY A 222 2.70 15.70 1.40
C GLY A 222 3.86 15.98 0.45
N GLU A 223 4.81 16.74 0.95
CA GLU A 223 6.07 16.97 0.25
C GLU A 223 6.95 15.71 0.29
N ARG A 224 7.81 15.58 -0.72
CA ARG A 224 8.73 14.44 -0.84
C ARG A 224 9.58 14.24 0.41
N ALA A 225 10.07 15.33 1.02
CA ALA A 225 10.89 15.27 2.24
C ALA A 225 10.13 14.64 3.41
N THR A 226 8.84 14.95 3.57
CA THR A 226 7.97 14.36 4.61
C THR A 226 7.79 12.86 4.40
N VAL A 227 7.57 12.43 3.15
CA VAL A 227 7.47 11.00 2.81
C VAL A 227 8.78 10.28 3.11
N GLU A 228 9.90 10.85 2.70
CA GLU A 228 11.24 10.30 2.93
C GLU A 228 11.57 10.19 4.43
N ALA A 229 11.22 11.20 5.22
CA ALA A 229 11.40 11.20 6.67
C ALA A 229 10.60 10.08 7.35
N HIS A 230 9.29 9.98 7.07
CA HIS A 230 8.45 8.93 7.63
C HIS A 230 8.88 7.53 7.17
N ALA A 231 9.15 7.35 5.88
CA ALA A 231 9.59 6.06 5.35
C ALA A 231 10.92 5.62 5.98
N THR A 232 11.88 6.54 6.13
CA THR A 232 13.17 6.25 6.76
C THR A 232 13.00 5.84 8.22
N ALA A 233 12.20 6.59 8.98
CA ALA A 233 11.92 6.27 10.38
C ALA A 233 11.23 4.91 10.55
N ALA A 234 10.24 4.59 9.71
CA ALA A 234 9.58 3.29 9.74
C ALA A 234 10.54 2.14 9.38
N LEU A 235 11.35 2.33 8.34
CA LEU A 235 12.31 1.32 7.87
C LEU A 235 13.43 1.03 8.87
N ALA A 236 13.82 2.02 9.69
CA ALA A 236 14.86 1.85 10.71
C ALA A 236 14.49 0.75 11.73
N THR A 237 13.25 0.76 12.22
CA THR A 237 12.74 -0.30 13.10
C THR A 237 12.36 -1.54 12.30
N ALA A 238 11.67 -1.39 11.17
CA ALA A 238 11.18 -2.53 10.40
C ALA A 238 12.28 -3.48 9.96
N ARG A 239 13.45 -2.98 9.55
CA ARG A 239 14.61 -3.81 9.18
C ARG A 239 15.21 -4.56 10.35
N ARG A 240 15.26 -3.94 11.54
CA ARG A 240 15.83 -4.55 12.75
C ARG A 240 14.92 -5.62 13.33
N HIS A 241 13.61 -5.38 13.28
CA HIS A 241 12.61 -6.21 13.95
C HIS A 241 11.85 -7.15 13.00
N GLY A 242 12.15 -7.13 11.69
CA GLY A 242 11.50 -8.01 10.71
C GLY A 242 10.10 -7.58 10.28
N LEU A 243 9.73 -6.30 10.37
CA LEU A 243 8.36 -5.83 10.09
C LEU A 243 8.11 -5.65 8.57
N ALA A 244 7.92 -6.76 7.86
CA ALA A 244 7.71 -6.74 6.40
C ALA A 244 6.50 -5.91 5.97
N GLN A 245 5.42 -5.89 6.75
CA GLN A 245 4.24 -5.08 6.45
C GLN A 245 4.57 -3.58 6.44
N ALA A 246 5.21 -3.08 7.51
CA ALA A 246 5.62 -1.68 7.61
C ALA A 246 6.64 -1.31 6.52
N ALA A 247 7.61 -2.19 6.25
CA ALA A 247 8.59 -1.99 5.19
C ALA A 247 7.95 -1.90 3.79
N THR A 248 6.97 -2.75 3.50
CA THR A 248 6.25 -2.76 2.22
C THR A 248 5.49 -1.45 2.00
N LEU A 249 4.77 -0.96 3.02
CA LEU A 249 4.05 0.31 2.94
C LEU A 249 4.99 1.51 2.77
N ALA A 250 6.11 1.54 3.49
CA ALA A 250 7.10 2.61 3.37
C ALA A 250 7.75 2.65 1.97
N GLN A 251 8.08 1.49 1.40
CA GLN A 251 8.61 1.44 0.02
C GLN A 251 7.55 1.81 -1.01
N TRP A 252 6.29 1.41 -0.82
CA TRP A 252 5.20 1.81 -1.69
C TRP A 252 4.99 3.33 -1.68
N ALA A 253 5.02 3.95 -0.50
CA ALA A 253 4.92 5.40 -0.35
C ALA A 253 6.02 6.14 -1.13
N LEU A 254 7.28 5.70 -0.99
CA LEU A 254 8.41 6.26 -1.73
C LEU A 254 8.24 6.11 -3.25
N ALA A 255 7.77 4.95 -3.73
CA ALA A 255 7.55 4.71 -5.15
C ALA A 255 6.43 5.58 -5.73
N ARG A 256 5.34 5.78 -4.99
CA ARG A 256 4.27 6.68 -5.42
C ARG A 256 4.76 8.12 -5.54
N THR A 257 5.61 8.56 -4.62
CA THR A 257 6.28 9.87 -4.70
C THR A 257 7.24 9.94 -5.88
N ASP A 258 8.02 8.88 -6.16
CA ASP A 258 8.88 8.79 -7.34
C ASP A 258 8.06 9.01 -8.63
N LEU A 259 6.89 8.37 -8.71
CA LEU A 259 5.96 8.49 -9.83
C LEU A 259 5.35 9.91 -9.94
N ALA A 260 4.94 10.50 -8.81
CA ALA A 260 4.45 11.88 -8.72
C ALA A 260 5.51 12.92 -9.16
N CYS A 261 6.80 12.62 -8.94
CA CYS A 261 7.91 13.45 -9.40
C CYS A 261 8.35 13.16 -10.85
N GLY A 262 7.62 12.32 -11.61
CA GLY A 262 7.95 12.02 -12.99
C GLY A 262 9.16 11.08 -13.15
N ARG A 263 9.43 10.23 -12.14
CA ARG A 263 10.50 9.23 -12.13
C ARG A 263 9.93 7.81 -12.15
N PRO A 264 9.29 7.40 -13.27
CA PRO A 264 8.63 6.09 -13.34
C PRO A 264 9.63 4.92 -13.25
N LEU A 265 10.86 5.10 -13.71
CA LEU A 265 11.91 4.08 -13.60
C LEU A 265 12.29 3.79 -12.15
N ASP A 266 12.55 4.83 -11.35
CA ASP A 266 12.87 4.68 -9.92
C ASP A 266 11.69 4.04 -9.16
N ALA A 267 10.45 4.45 -9.49
CA ALA A 267 9.24 3.85 -8.93
C ALA A 267 9.11 2.35 -9.28
N ALA A 268 9.38 1.97 -10.54
CA ALA A 268 9.31 0.58 -11.00
C ALA A 268 10.41 -0.28 -10.36
N ASP A 269 11.64 0.21 -10.29
CA ASP A 269 12.77 -0.50 -9.66
C ASP A 269 12.54 -0.68 -8.14
N ARG A 270 11.83 0.26 -7.49
CA ARG A 270 11.46 0.14 -6.06
C ARG A 270 10.32 -0.84 -5.81
N LEU A 271 9.28 -0.83 -6.66
CA LEU A 271 8.11 -1.68 -6.48
C LEU A 271 8.30 -3.10 -7.01
N GLY A 272 9.14 -3.29 -8.03
CA GLY A 272 9.38 -4.57 -8.67
C GLY A 272 9.68 -5.70 -7.67
N PRO A 273 10.65 -5.54 -6.74
CA PRO A 273 10.93 -6.55 -5.72
C PRO A 273 9.72 -6.91 -4.86
N LEU A 274 8.79 -5.96 -4.64
CA LEU A 274 7.63 -6.16 -3.76
C LEU A 274 6.47 -6.89 -4.46
N VAL A 275 6.30 -6.72 -5.77
CA VAL A 275 5.11 -7.23 -6.47
C VAL A 275 5.40 -8.39 -7.41
N LEU A 276 6.62 -8.45 -7.97
CA LEU A 276 7.03 -9.56 -8.83
C LEU A 276 7.30 -10.81 -7.97
N PRO A 277 7.09 -12.01 -8.52
CA PRO A 277 7.47 -13.25 -7.85
C PRO A 277 8.95 -13.24 -7.46
N GLY A 278 9.26 -13.60 -6.21
CA GLY A 278 10.63 -13.71 -5.73
C GLY A 278 10.74 -13.62 -4.21
N VAL A 279 11.96 -13.86 -3.70
CA VAL A 279 12.26 -13.89 -2.26
C VAL A 279 12.06 -12.55 -1.53
N ARG A 280 12.00 -11.44 -2.28
CA ARG A 280 11.79 -10.07 -1.73
C ARG A 280 10.36 -9.58 -1.87
N ARG A 281 9.42 -10.46 -2.26
CA ARG A 281 8.01 -10.11 -2.43
C ARG A 281 7.50 -9.45 -1.15
N GLY A 282 6.70 -8.41 -1.33
CA GLY A 282 6.15 -7.63 -0.24
C GLY A 282 5.21 -8.47 0.61
N HIS A 283 4.85 -7.91 1.77
CA HIS A 283 3.94 -8.54 2.71
C HIS A 283 2.62 -8.97 2.03
N PHE A 284 2.25 -10.24 2.23
CA PHE A 284 1.20 -10.95 1.47
C PHE A 284 -0.18 -10.26 1.48
N ALA A 285 -0.50 -9.46 2.50
CA ALA A 285 -1.79 -8.78 2.61
C ALA A 285 -1.82 -7.39 1.97
N VAL A 286 -0.67 -6.76 1.71
CA VAL A 286 -0.61 -5.37 1.24
C VAL A 286 0.08 -5.19 -0.12
N TRP A 287 0.86 -6.15 -0.59
CA TRP A 287 1.58 -5.99 -1.88
C TRP A 287 0.62 -5.86 -3.08
N MET A 288 -0.55 -6.51 -3.05
CA MET A 288 -1.57 -6.39 -4.09
C MET A 288 -2.06 -4.95 -4.27
N LEU A 289 -2.13 -4.18 -3.17
CA LEU A 289 -2.53 -2.77 -3.19
C LEU A 289 -1.50 -1.89 -3.95
N ALA A 290 -0.25 -2.32 -4.02
CA ALA A 290 0.80 -1.60 -4.74
C ALA A 290 0.86 -1.92 -6.24
N VAL A 291 0.20 -3.00 -6.70
CA VAL A 291 0.26 -3.46 -8.10
C VAL A 291 -0.18 -2.38 -9.10
N PRO A 292 -1.28 -1.63 -8.91
CA PRO A 292 -1.66 -0.59 -9.87
C PRO A 292 -0.62 0.52 -10.00
N CYS A 293 0.07 0.85 -8.91
CA CYS A 293 1.17 1.82 -8.92
C CYS A 293 2.39 1.27 -9.65
N PHE A 294 2.68 -0.03 -9.50
CA PHE A 294 3.76 -0.70 -10.24
C PHE A 294 3.46 -0.78 -11.73
N VAL A 295 2.24 -1.17 -12.12
CA VAL A 295 1.83 -1.25 -13.53
C VAL A 295 1.98 0.11 -14.21
N GLU A 296 1.52 1.19 -13.57
CA GLU A 296 1.72 2.55 -14.09
C GLU A 296 3.20 2.88 -14.24
N ALA A 297 4.01 2.65 -13.20
CA ALA A 297 5.43 2.92 -13.21
C ALA A 297 6.17 2.12 -14.30
N ALA A 298 5.91 0.82 -14.41
CA ALA A 298 6.55 -0.09 -15.36
C ALA A 298 6.19 0.25 -16.81
N VAL A 299 4.91 0.53 -17.11
CA VAL A 299 4.48 0.96 -18.44
C VAL A 299 5.12 2.29 -18.82
N LEU A 300 5.10 3.28 -17.93
CA LEU A 300 5.76 4.57 -18.18
C LEU A 300 7.28 4.41 -18.33
N ALA A 301 7.90 3.50 -17.57
CA ALA A 301 9.32 3.17 -17.66
C ALA A 301 9.71 2.36 -18.92
N GLY A 302 8.76 2.02 -19.79
CA GLY A 302 9.01 1.24 -21.01
C GLY A 302 9.25 -0.25 -20.73
N ARG A 303 8.73 -0.77 -19.63
CA ARG A 303 8.78 -2.18 -19.23
C ARG A 303 7.37 -2.81 -19.10
N PRO A 304 6.57 -2.82 -20.18
CA PRO A 304 5.19 -3.31 -20.10
C PRO A 304 5.10 -4.83 -19.82
N GLU A 305 6.14 -5.62 -20.15
CA GLU A 305 6.13 -7.06 -19.88
C GLU A 305 6.13 -7.37 -18.38
N ASP A 306 6.92 -6.64 -17.58
CA ASP A 306 6.91 -6.78 -16.12
C ASP A 306 5.51 -6.51 -15.55
N ALA A 307 4.80 -5.53 -16.11
CA ALA A 307 3.43 -5.22 -15.72
C ALA A 307 2.43 -6.30 -16.16
N ARG A 308 2.57 -6.89 -17.35
CA ARG A 308 1.69 -7.98 -17.82
C ARG A 308 1.77 -9.22 -16.92
N ALA A 309 2.95 -9.49 -16.36
CA ALA A 309 3.16 -10.66 -15.49
C ALA A 309 2.33 -10.62 -14.20
N VAL A 310 1.96 -9.44 -13.69
CA VAL A 310 1.28 -9.31 -12.37
C VAL A 310 -0.22 -9.05 -12.47
N VAL A 311 -0.73 -8.61 -13.63
CA VAL A 311 -2.15 -8.27 -13.80
C VAL A 311 -3.11 -9.46 -13.60
N PRO A 312 -2.82 -10.71 -14.05
CA PRO A 312 -3.70 -11.84 -13.80
C PRO A 312 -3.93 -12.13 -12.31
N ASP A 313 -2.86 -12.06 -11.51
CA ASP A 313 -2.93 -12.23 -10.06
C ASP A 313 -3.77 -11.12 -9.42
N PHE A 314 -3.56 -9.88 -9.86
CA PHE A 314 -4.35 -8.73 -9.39
C PHE A 314 -5.83 -8.82 -9.79
N ALA A 315 -6.13 -9.36 -10.97
CA ALA A 315 -7.51 -9.57 -11.42
C ALA A 315 -8.25 -10.59 -10.54
N ARG A 316 -7.60 -11.71 -10.18
CA ARG A 316 -8.18 -12.69 -9.24
C ARG A 316 -8.45 -12.07 -7.87
N TRP A 317 -7.50 -11.28 -7.37
CA TRP A 317 -7.65 -10.60 -6.09
C TRP A 317 -8.72 -9.50 -6.10
N ALA A 318 -8.83 -8.74 -7.19
CA ALA A 318 -9.88 -7.74 -7.37
C ALA A 318 -11.28 -8.39 -7.43
N ALA A 319 -11.41 -9.57 -8.08
CA ALA A 319 -12.67 -10.32 -8.15
C ALA A 319 -13.12 -10.86 -6.78
N PHE A 320 -12.18 -11.09 -5.85
CA PHE A 320 -12.52 -11.46 -4.47
C PHE A 320 -13.21 -10.32 -3.70
N GLY A 321 -13.02 -9.06 -4.11
CA GLY A 321 -13.69 -7.92 -3.47
C GLY A 321 -12.99 -7.42 -2.19
N ALA A 322 -11.74 -7.86 -1.93
CA ALA A 322 -10.97 -7.38 -0.79
C ALA A 322 -10.69 -5.87 -0.83
N ASP A 323 -10.77 -5.22 -2.00
CA ASP A 323 -10.64 -3.78 -2.14
C ASP A 323 -11.68 -3.12 -3.04
N PRO A 324 -12.51 -2.19 -2.50
CA PRO A 324 -13.55 -1.51 -3.28
C PRO A 324 -13.00 -0.79 -4.51
N HIS A 325 -11.79 -0.25 -4.43
CA HIS A 325 -11.18 0.47 -5.54
C HIS A 325 -10.50 -0.44 -6.58
N ALA A 326 -10.33 -1.73 -6.31
CA ALA A 326 -9.57 -2.63 -7.18
C ALA A 326 -10.18 -2.83 -8.57
N PRO A 327 -11.52 -2.96 -8.76
CA PRO A 327 -12.10 -3.11 -10.09
C PRO A 327 -11.82 -1.92 -11.01
N ALA A 328 -11.90 -0.69 -10.50
CA ALA A 328 -11.60 0.52 -11.26
C ALA A 328 -10.09 0.60 -11.59
N GLN A 329 -9.23 0.29 -10.62
CA GLN A 329 -7.79 0.26 -10.82
C GLN A 329 -7.34 -0.84 -11.79
N LEU A 330 -8.02 -2.00 -11.80
CA LEU A 330 -7.78 -3.09 -12.74
C LEU A 330 -8.12 -2.66 -14.16
N ALA A 331 -9.26 -2.00 -14.36
CA ALA A 331 -9.64 -1.46 -15.67
C ALA A 331 -8.59 -0.44 -16.18
N ARG A 332 -8.06 0.42 -15.30
CA ARG A 332 -6.93 1.31 -15.63
C ARG A 332 -5.66 0.53 -15.99
N CYS A 333 -5.33 -0.54 -15.26
CA CYS A 333 -4.17 -1.38 -15.59
C CYS A 333 -4.31 -2.01 -16.98
N HIS A 334 -5.51 -2.50 -17.33
CA HIS A 334 -5.79 -2.99 -18.68
C HIS A 334 -5.68 -1.88 -19.73
N ALA A 335 -6.19 -0.67 -19.45
CA ALA A 335 -6.07 0.47 -20.36
C ALA A 335 -4.62 0.87 -20.64
N LEU A 336 -3.75 0.81 -19.63
CA LEU A 336 -2.30 1.08 -19.77
C LEU A 336 -1.58 0.05 -20.65
N LEU A 337 -2.03 -1.20 -20.64
CA LEU A 337 -1.41 -2.31 -21.36
C LEU A 337 -2.04 -2.60 -22.72
N ALA A 338 -3.22 -2.03 -22.99
CA ALA A 338 -3.97 -2.26 -24.21
C ALA A 338 -3.33 -1.54 -25.42
N PRO A 339 -3.27 -2.21 -26.59
CA PRO A 339 -2.89 -1.55 -27.83
C PRO A 339 -4.05 -0.72 -28.39
N GLY A 340 -3.70 0.25 -29.25
CA GLY A 340 -4.70 0.83 -30.15
C GLY A 340 -5.81 1.61 -29.42
N ASP A 341 -7.01 1.51 -30.00
CA ASP A 341 -8.19 2.27 -29.57
C ASP A 341 -8.97 1.57 -28.44
N ARG A 342 -8.67 0.29 -28.18
CA ARG A 342 -9.25 -0.44 -27.04
C ARG A 342 -8.89 0.19 -25.69
N ALA A 343 -7.74 0.87 -25.62
CA ALA A 343 -7.33 1.63 -24.43
C ALA A 343 -8.34 2.73 -24.07
N ASP A 344 -8.96 3.39 -25.04
CA ASP A 344 -9.91 4.49 -24.80
C ASP A 344 -11.16 4.01 -24.07
N GLU A 345 -11.73 2.90 -24.52
CA GLU A 345 -12.89 2.27 -23.91
C GLU A 345 -12.56 1.79 -22.49
N LEU A 346 -11.40 1.17 -22.28
CA LEU A 346 -10.97 0.71 -20.95
C LEU A 346 -10.74 1.87 -19.97
N TYR A 347 -10.22 3.02 -20.44
CA TYR A 347 -10.14 4.22 -19.60
C TYR A 347 -11.52 4.73 -19.20
N ARG A 348 -12.49 4.79 -20.13
CA ARG A 348 -13.87 5.18 -19.81
C ARG A 348 -14.50 4.23 -18.80
N GLN A 349 -14.37 2.92 -19.02
CA GLN A 349 -14.84 1.90 -18.08
C GLN A 349 -14.18 1.99 -16.70
N ALA A 350 -12.92 2.42 -16.62
CA ALA A 350 -12.25 2.67 -15.35
C ALA A 350 -12.85 3.88 -14.62
N LEU A 351 -13.14 4.96 -15.35
CA LEU A 351 -13.75 6.17 -14.81
C LEU A 351 -15.19 5.92 -14.33
N ASP A 352 -16.01 5.19 -15.09
CA ASP A 352 -17.38 4.84 -14.69
C ASP A 352 -17.38 4.03 -13.38
N ARG A 353 -16.41 3.13 -13.21
CA ARG A 353 -16.24 2.37 -11.95
C ARG A 353 -15.78 3.25 -10.79
N HIS A 354 -14.91 4.23 -11.04
CA HIS A 354 -14.51 5.19 -10.01
C HIS A 354 -15.68 6.05 -9.54
N ASP A 355 -16.61 6.41 -10.43
CA ASP A 355 -17.80 7.18 -10.08
C ASP A 355 -18.76 6.39 -9.16
N ALA A 356 -18.78 5.05 -9.26
CA ALA A 356 -19.60 4.19 -8.41
C ALA A 356 -19.04 3.96 -7.00
N GLU A 357 -17.73 3.73 -6.87
CA GLU A 357 -17.06 3.33 -5.61
C GLU A 357 -16.45 4.50 -4.84
N GLY A 358 -16.29 5.66 -5.48
CA GLY A 358 -15.63 6.83 -4.92
C GLY A 358 -14.10 6.75 -4.94
N GLY A 359 -13.45 7.81 -4.46
CA GLY A 359 -11.98 7.93 -4.39
C GLY A 359 -11.41 8.91 -5.41
N ASP A 360 -11.45 10.19 -5.06
CA ASP A 360 -11.03 11.31 -5.93
C ASP A 360 -9.59 11.19 -6.44
N PHE A 361 -8.68 10.68 -5.62
CA PHE A 361 -7.26 10.56 -5.97
C PHE A 361 -7.01 9.53 -7.08
N GLU A 362 -7.52 8.30 -6.93
CA GLU A 362 -7.30 7.26 -7.94
C GLU A 362 -8.07 7.53 -9.23
N ARG A 363 -9.26 8.15 -9.14
CA ARG A 363 -9.98 8.69 -10.29
C ARG A 363 -9.17 9.75 -11.03
N ALA A 364 -8.60 10.73 -10.32
CA ALA A 364 -7.78 11.78 -10.93
C ALA A 364 -6.51 11.21 -11.61
N ARG A 365 -5.91 10.15 -11.06
CA ARG A 365 -4.82 9.41 -11.73
C ARG A 365 -5.27 8.78 -13.04
N THR A 366 -6.45 8.16 -13.06
CA THR A 366 -7.05 7.61 -14.29
C THR A 366 -7.29 8.70 -15.33
N GLU A 367 -7.86 9.84 -14.93
CA GLU A 367 -8.07 11.02 -15.79
C GLU A 367 -6.75 11.56 -16.37
N LEU A 368 -5.69 11.65 -15.56
CA LEU A 368 -4.36 12.10 -16.01
C LEU A 368 -3.79 11.19 -17.09
N LEU A 369 -3.85 9.88 -16.89
CA LEU A 369 -3.34 8.89 -17.83
C LEU A 369 -4.15 8.85 -19.12
N HIS A 370 -5.48 8.94 -19.02
CA HIS A 370 -6.36 9.02 -20.18
C HIS A 370 -6.11 10.29 -21.00
N GLY A 371 -5.98 11.44 -20.34
CA GLY A 371 -5.63 12.71 -20.97
C GLY A 371 -4.27 12.69 -21.68
N ARG A 372 -3.25 12.09 -21.05
CA ARG A 372 -1.94 11.84 -21.69
C ARG A 372 -2.06 10.96 -22.93
N TRP A 373 -2.84 9.88 -22.84
CA TRP A 373 -3.09 8.97 -23.96
C TRP A 373 -3.80 9.69 -25.12
N LEU A 374 -4.88 10.42 -24.84
CA LEU A 374 -5.64 11.21 -25.84
C LEU A 374 -4.76 12.25 -26.54
N ARG A 375 -3.91 12.95 -25.78
CA ARG A 375 -2.98 13.93 -26.37
C ARG A 375 -2.03 13.28 -27.36
N ARG A 376 -1.44 12.13 -27.04
CA ARG A 376 -0.56 11.38 -27.94
C ARG A 376 -1.27 10.96 -29.24
N ARG A 377 -2.59 10.82 -29.21
CA ARG A 377 -3.45 10.54 -30.37
C ARG A 377 -4.03 11.79 -31.05
N ARG A 378 -3.52 12.99 -30.73
CA ARG A 378 -3.99 14.28 -31.27
C ARG A 378 -5.47 14.59 -31.01
N ARG A 379 -6.13 13.91 -30.07
CA ARG A 379 -7.52 14.19 -29.64
C ARG A 379 -7.55 15.30 -28.59
N LEU A 380 -7.15 16.50 -29.03
CA LEU A 380 -6.81 17.61 -28.14
C LEU A 380 -8.00 18.06 -27.28
N ARG A 381 -9.18 18.31 -27.84
CA ARG A 381 -10.33 18.80 -27.05
C ARG A 381 -10.66 17.86 -25.89
N GLU A 382 -10.73 16.56 -26.16
CA GLU A 382 -10.99 15.55 -25.14
C GLU A 382 -9.84 15.46 -24.13
N ALA A 383 -8.58 15.51 -24.58
CA ALA A 383 -7.42 15.51 -23.69
C ALA A 383 -7.46 16.68 -22.70
N ARG A 384 -7.83 17.89 -23.15
CA ARG A 384 -7.95 19.07 -22.27
C ARG A 384 -9.01 18.86 -21.19
N THR A 385 -10.17 18.30 -21.56
CA THR A 385 -11.23 17.99 -20.61
C THR A 385 -10.75 17.01 -19.53
N ARG A 386 -10.11 15.90 -19.94
CA ARG A 386 -9.61 14.88 -19.01
C ARG A 386 -8.49 15.39 -18.11
N LEU A 387 -7.51 16.12 -18.67
CA LEU A 387 -6.43 16.73 -17.90
C LEU A 387 -6.93 17.82 -16.93
N GLY A 388 -7.97 18.58 -17.32
CA GLY A 388 -8.63 19.55 -16.44
C GLY A 388 -9.35 18.87 -15.27
N ALA A 389 -10.08 17.79 -15.53
CA ALA A 389 -10.71 16.98 -14.49
C ALA A 389 -9.69 16.37 -13.52
N ALA A 390 -8.56 15.87 -14.04
CA ALA A 390 -7.45 15.39 -13.23
C ALA A 390 -6.90 16.48 -12.30
N LEU A 391 -6.67 17.69 -12.83
CA LEU A 391 -6.17 18.82 -12.04
C LEU A 391 -7.11 19.16 -10.88
N VAL A 392 -8.41 19.31 -11.15
CA VAL A 392 -9.42 19.59 -10.11
C VAL A 392 -9.44 18.49 -9.05
N GLY A 393 -9.40 17.22 -9.48
CA GLY A 393 -9.35 16.08 -8.55
C GLY A 393 -8.11 16.09 -7.66
N PHE A 394 -6.92 16.37 -8.23
CA PHE A 394 -5.70 16.47 -7.44
C PHE A 394 -5.71 17.66 -6.48
N GLU A 395 -6.24 18.81 -6.88
CA GLU A 395 -6.36 19.99 -6.01
C GLU A 395 -7.30 19.73 -4.83
N ARG A 396 -8.44 19.07 -5.04
CA ARG A 396 -9.36 18.66 -3.96
C ARG A 396 -8.70 17.71 -2.96
N CYS A 397 -7.85 16.82 -3.44
CA CYS A 397 -7.09 15.89 -2.61
C CYS A 397 -5.87 16.53 -1.93
N GLY A 398 -5.48 17.76 -2.27
CA GLY A 398 -4.21 18.34 -1.83
C GLY A 398 -2.97 17.67 -2.45
N ALA A 399 -3.13 16.97 -3.57
CA ALA A 399 -2.08 16.20 -4.23
C ALA A 399 -1.21 17.08 -5.14
N HIS A 400 -0.46 18.02 -4.55
CA HIS A 400 0.24 19.09 -5.26
C HIS A 400 1.20 18.61 -6.36
N ALA A 401 2.04 17.59 -6.08
CA ALA A 401 2.97 17.05 -7.07
C ALA A 401 2.25 16.47 -8.31
N TRP A 402 1.09 15.85 -8.11
CA TRP A 402 0.25 15.31 -9.18
C TRP A 402 -0.48 16.42 -9.94
N ALA A 403 -0.97 17.45 -9.23
CA ALA A 403 -1.55 18.64 -9.84
C ALA A 403 -0.53 19.35 -10.75
N ASP A 404 0.74 19.46 -10.33
CA ASP A 404 1.81 20.03 -11.14
C ASP A 404 2.09 19.22 -12.41
N GLN A 405 1.99 17.89 -12.34
CA GLN A 405 2.03 17.05 -13.54
C GLN A 405 0.87 17.40 -14.49
N ALA A 406 -0.37 17.45 -13.99
CA ALA A 406 -1.54 17.78 -14.81
C ALA A 406 -1.41 19.18 -15.45
N ARG A 407 -0.95 20.19 -14.69
CA ARG A 407 -0.66 21.55 -15.22
C ARG A 407 0.44 21.52 -16.27
N GLY A 408 1.47 20.70 -16.09
CA GLY A 408 2.52 20.48 -17.09
C GLY A 408 1.95 19.94 -18.41
N GLU A 409 1.09 18.93 -18.33
CA GLU A 409 0.43 18.35 -19.52
C GLU A 409 -0.54 19.34 -20.19
N LEU A 410 -1.28 20.15 -19.42
CA LEU A 410 -2.17 21.20 -19.94
C LEU A 410 -1.40 22.34 -20.62
N ARG A 411 -0.22 22.72 -20.11
CA ARG A 411 0.65 23.71 -20.77
C ARG A 411 1.19 23.18 -22.09
N ALA A 412 1.67 21.94 -22.11
CA ALA A 412 2.12 21.27 -23.33
C ALA A 412 0.98 21.09 -24.36
N HIS A 413 -0.27 21.03 -23.90
CA HIS A 413 -1.45 21.04 -24.75
C HIS A 413 -1.72 22.43 -25.36
N GLY A 414 -1.61 23.50 -24.56
CA GLY A 414 -1.84 24.88 -25.01
C GLY A 414 -0.79 25.41 -26.01
N THR A 415 0.45 24.91 -25.94
CA THR A 415 1.49 25.23 -26.94
C THR A 415 1.21 24.57 -28.29
N ALA A 416 0.61 23.38 -28.32
CA ALA A 416 0.26 22.66 -29.54
C ALA A 416 -0.86 23.33 -30.38
N GLY A 417 -1.64 24.25 -29.78
CA GLY A 417 -2.62 25.07 -30.50
C GLY A 417 -2.03 26.33 -31.15
N ARG A 418 -0.75 26.65 -30.90
CA ARG A 418 -0.01 27.78 -31.51
C ARG A 418 1.09 27.29 -32.48
N GLU A 419 1.03 26.01 -32.89
CA GLU A 419 2.08 25.27 -33.60
C GLU A 419 1.95 25.33 -35.14
N ASP A 420 1.88 26.53 -35.72
CA ASP A 420 2.46 26.74 -37.06
C ASP A 420 3.89 27.31 -36.97
N GLY A 421 4.52 27.29 -35.78
CA GLY A 421 5.90 27.79 -35.63
C GLY A 421 6.71 27.44 -34.37
N ALA A 422 6.23 26.58 -33.44
CA ALA A 422 6.99 26.25 -32.22
C ALA A 422 7.85 24.98 -32.40
N GLY A 423 9.15 25.10 -32.10
CA GLY A 423 10.19 24.12 -32.44
C GLY A 423 10.07 22.73 -31.78
N GLU A 424 10.82 21.78 -32.35
CA GLU A 424 10.82 20.34 -32.05
C GLU A 424 10.96 19.96 -30.56
N LEU A 425 11.51 20.83 -29.70
CA LEU A 425 11.66 20.61 -28.26
C LEU A 425 10.33 20.69 -27.49
N ALA A 426 9.29 21.30 -28.06
CA ALA A 426 7.95 21.36 -27.44
C ALA A 426 7.32 19.96 -27.26
N ARG A 427 7.83 18.94 -27.95
CA ARG A 427 7.38 17.54 -27.85
C ARG A 427 7.86 16.83 -26.57
N LEU A 428 8.84 17.39 -25.85
CA LEU A 428 9.39 16.80 -24.64
C LEU A 428 8.53 17.09 -23.40
N THR A 429 8.49 16.17 -22.44
CA THR A 429 7.94 16.47 -21.11
C THR A 429 8.82 17.49 -20.37
N PRO A 430 8.31 18.22 -19.36
CA PRO A 430 9.11 19.18 -18.60
C PRO A 430 10.40 18.58 -18.02
N GLN A 431 10.35 17.32 -17.56
CA GLN A 431 11.52 16.60 -17.05
C GLN A 431 12.54 16.30 -18.14
N GLN A 432 12.08 15.79 -19.28
CA GLN A 432 12.92 15.51 -20.44
C GLN A 432 13.58 16.79 -20.98
N LEU A 433 12.85 17.90 -21.01
CA LEU A 433 13.37 19.19 -21.42
C LEU A 433 14.45 19.72 -20.45
N ARG A 434 14.25 19.60 -19.13
CA ARG A 434 15.29 19.94 -18.14
C ARG A 434 16.57 19.13 -18.35
N ILE A 435 16.44 17.82 -18.57
CA ILE A 435 17.58 16.93 -18.84
C ILE A 435 18.26 17.32 -20.16
N ALA A 436 17.49 17.54 -21.22
CA ALA A 436 18.01 17.94 -22.52
C ALA A 436 18.78 19.27 -22.47
N ARG A 437 18.32 20.25 -21.68
CA ARG A 437 18.98 21.53 -21.46
C ARG A 437 20.32 21.37 -20.75
N HIS A 438 20.36 20.66 -19.62
CA HIS A 438 21.65 20.40 -18.94
C HIS A 438 22.61 19.59 -19.82
N VAL A 439 22.08 18.70 -20.65
CA VAL A 439 22.90 17.97 -21.60
C VAL A 439 23.50 18.85 -22.69
N ALA A 440 22.72 19.81 -23.19
CA ALA A 440 23.18 20.81 -24.16
C ALA A 440 24.22 21.80 -23.58
N GLU A 441 24.21 22.00 -22.26
CA GLU A 441 25.24 22.74 -21.51
C GLU A 441 26.53 21.92 -21.30
N GLY A 442 26.61 20.69 -21.81
CA GLY A 442 27.78 19.82 -21.68
C GLY A 442 27.81 18.94 -20.42
N ALA A 443 26.83 19.02 -19.53
CA ALA A 443 26.85 18.28 -18.26
C ALA A 443 26.73 16.76 -18.44
N THR A 444 27.73 15.99 -18.02
CA THR A 444 27.72 14.52 -18.03
C THR A 444 26.50 13.95 -17.31
N ASN A 445 26.13 12.70 -17.58
CA ASN A 445 24.94 12.11 -16.94
C ASN A 445 25.08 12.06 -15.41
N ARG A 446 26.31 11.96 -14.87
CA ARG A 446 26.61 12.08 -13.44
C ARG A 446 26.33 13.48 -12.89
N GLU A 447 26.73 14.52 -13.62
CA GLU A 447 26.47 15.91 -13.22
C GLU A 447 24.98 16.27 -13.32
N VAL A 448 24.29 15.81 -14.37
CA VAL A 448 22.84 15.98 -14.51
C VAL A 448 22.11 15.26 -13.37
N ALA A 449 22.54 14.04 -13.03
CA ALA A 449 21.98 13.25 -11.94
C ALA A 449 22.10 13.99 -10.59
N LEU A 450 23.28 14.55 -10.31
CA LEU A 450 23.53 15.37 -9.12
C LEU A 450 22.65 16.63 -9.11
N ARG A 451 22.62 17.39 -10.20
CA ARG A 451 21.85 18.65 -10.29
C ARG A 451 20.34 18.44 -10.13
N LEU A 452 19.83 17.32 -10.62
CA LEU A 452 18.40 17.01 -10.57
C LEU A 452 18.01 16.10 -9.40
N ALA A 453 18.95 15.73 -8.53
CA ALA A 453 18.75 14.78 -7.43
C ALA A 453 18.08 13.46 -7.88
N VAL A 454 18.58 12.89 -8.98
CA VAL A 454 18.14 11.60 -9.56
C VAL A 454 19.33 10.65 -9.74
N SER A 455 19.05 9.38 -10.04
CA SER A 455 20.10 8.41 -10.38
C SER A 455 20.64 8.65 -11.81
N THR A 456 21.90 8.29 -12.07
CA THR A 456 22.48 8.30 -13.43
C THR A 456 21.66 7.45 -14.40
N ARG A 457 21.18 6.29 -13.93
CA ARG A 457 20.28 5.40 -14.66
C ARG A 457 18.99 6.10 -15.08
N THR A 458 18.42 6.96 -14.23
CA THR A 458 17.23 7.78 -14.55
C THR A 458 17.55 8.82 -15.62
N VAL A 459 18.73 9.45 -15.58
CA VAL A 459 19.19 10.35 -16.66
C VAL A 459 19.33 9.60 -17.98
N ASP A 460 19.98 8.44 -17.98
CA ASP A 460 20.17 7.60 -19.17
C ASP A 460 18.83 7.20 -19.79
N TYR A 461 17.87 6.81 -18.95
CA TYR A 461 16.52 6.48 -19.37
C TYR A 461 15.80 7.68 -20.01
N HIS A 462 15.82 8.85 -19.37
CA HIS A 462 15.20 10.02 -19.96
C HIS A 462 15.89 10.45 -21.26
N LEU A 463 17.22 10.34 -21.36
CA LEU A 463 17.94 10.66 -22.59
C LEU A 463 17.59 9.71 -23.74
N ARG A 464 17.45 8.41 -23.49
CA ARG A 464 16.96 7.47 -24.51
C ARG A 464 15.59 7.88 -25.04
N ASN A 465 14.68 8.28 -24.16
CA ASN A 465 13.35 8.75 -24.56
C ASN A 465 13.39 10.10 -25.29
N VAL A 466 14.29 11.01 -24.88
CA VAL A 466 14.52 12.29 -25.59
C VAL A 466 15.03 12.04 -27.00
N PHE A 467 16.02 11.15 -27.16
CA PHE A 467 16.59 10.78 -28.45
C PHE A 467 15.52 10.17 -29.37
N ALA A 468 14.72 9.23 -28.86
CA ALA A 468 13.62 8.64 -29.60
C ALA A 468 12.54 9.69 -29.98
N ALA A 469 12.17 10.58 -29.06
CA ALA A 469 11.13 11.59 -29.30
C ALA A 469 11.56 12.68 -30.30
N LEU A 470 12.86 12.99 -30.37
CA LEU A 470 13.40 14.03 -31.25
C LEU A 470 14.05 13.48 -32.53
N GLY A 471 14.20 12.16 -32.66
CA GLY A 471 14.88 11.53 -33.79
C GLY A 471 16.38 11.78 -33.86
N VAL A 472 17.00 12.24 -32.75
CA VAL A 472 18.46 12.50 -32.68
C VAL A 472 19.19 11.24 -32.23
N ARG A 473 20.37 11.00 -32.80
CA ARG A 473 21.16 9.78 -32.58
C ARG A 473 22.32 10.01 -31.61
N SER A 474 22.65 11.26 -31.32
CA SER A 474 23.79 11.61 -30.49
C SER A 474 23.49 12.76 -29.54
N ARG A 475 24.25 12.78 -28.44
CA ARG A 475 24.27 13.88 -27.48
C ARG A 475 24.65 15.21 -28.12
N MET A 476 25.55 15.19 -29.11
CA MET A 476 25.95 16.36 -29.88
C MET A 476 24.82 16.87 -30.80
N GLU A 477 24.03 15.97 -31.40
CA GLU A 477 22.83 16.36 -32.15
C GLU A 477 21.77 16.99 -31.24
N LEU A 478 21.55 16.40 -30.06
CA LEU A 478 20.66 16.98 -29.06
C LEU A 478 21.13 18.38 -28.64
N ALA A 479 22.42 18.56 -28.34
CA ALA A 479 22.98 19.86 -27.97
C ALA A 479 22.80 20.90 -29.08
N ARG A 480 23.09 20.54 -30.34
CA ARG A 480 22.89 21.41 -31.50
C ARG A 480 21.42 21.78 -31.70
N MET A 481 20.50 20.85 -31.53
CA MET A 481 19.06 21.10 -31.65
C MET A 481 18.56 22.04 -30.55
N VAL A 482 19.00 21.84 -29.29
CA VAL A 482 18.64 22.69 -28.15
C VAL A 482 19.18 24.11 -28.32
N GLN A 483 20.43 24.26 -28.74
CA GLN A 483 21.07 25.56 -28.96
C GLN A 483 20.42 26.36 -30.10
N ARG A 484 20.01 25.71 -31.19
CA ARG A 484 19.31 26.37 -32.32
C ARG A 484 17.94 26.94 -31.94
N GLN A 485 17.30 26.40 -30.91
CA GLN A 485 15.97 26.85 -30.45
C GLN A 485 16.06 27.79 -29.24
N GLY A 486 17.18 27.83 -28.52
CA GLY A 486 17.42 28.76 -27.41
C GLY A 486 18.05 30.11 -27.80
N GLY A 487 18.52 30.24 -29.05
CA GLY A 487 19.13 31.46 -29.60
C GLY A 487 18.23 32.25 -30.55
N ARG A 488 16.90 32.11 -30.44
CA ARG A 488 15.91 32.89 -31.19
C ARG A 488 15.07 33.75 -30.26
#